data_AF-T0ZH74-F1
#
_entry.id   AF-T0ZH74-F1
#
_cell.length_a   1.000
_cell.length_b   1.000
_cell.length_c   1.000
_cell.angle_alpha   90.00
_cell.angle_beta   90.00
_cell.angle_gamma   90.00
#
_symmetry.space_group_name_H-M   'P 1'
#
loop_
_entity.id
_entity.type
_entity.pdbx_description
1 polymer ?
#
loop_
_entity_poly.entity_id
_entity_poly.type
_entity_poly.pdbx_seq_one_letter_code
_entity_poly.pdbx_strand_id
1 'polypeptide(L)'
;NIYLQYTPFMRFLQDLNFPLPRAFQTAVEFTLNANLRRTFAAEELDLDRAEALLKELKRWKVTVDASGLGYAPQRFLERSLEHFSKNPGDQRLLSQLNRAMALVQVLPYTPNLWKAQNLYFELLTKVYPSVKERAQRGDPEAATWERGFLDLGRQLSVRVD
;
A
#
# COMPACT_ATOMS: atom_id res chain seq x y z
N ASN A 1 19.68 -3.80 20.43
CA ASN A 1 19.44 -4.48 19.13
C ASN A 1 20.59 -4.11 18.20
N ILE A 2 21.47 -5.06 17.90
CA ILE A 2 22.77 -4.85 17.19
C ILE A 2 22.56 -4.11 15.85
N TYR A 3 21.43 -4.32 15.17
CA TYR A 3 21.04 -3.62 13.94
C TYR A 3 21.10 -2.08 14.04
N LEU A 4 20.52 -1.50 15.10
CA LEU A 4 20.40 -0.05 15.23
C LEU A 4 21.77 0.62 15.44
N GLN A 5 22.69 -0.05 16.13
CA GLN A 5 24.00 0.50 16.46
C GLN A 5 24.94 0.56 15.24
N TYR A 6 24.81 -0.37 14.29
CA TYR A 6 25.70 -0.46 13.13
C TYR A 6 25.07 0.08 11.83
N THR A 7 23.86 0.64 11.88
CA THR A 7 23.16 1.19 10.70
C THR A 7 23.99 2.24 9.93
N PRO A 8 24.66 3.22 10.56
CA PRO A 8 25.47 4.20 9.82
C PRO A 8 26.66 3.57 9.08
N PHE A 9 27.35 2.61 9.71
CA PHE A 9 28.47 1.90 9.11
C PHE A 9 28.04 1.00 7.95
N MET A 10 26.93 0.27 8.10
CA MET A 10 26.37 -0.54 7.03
C MET A 10 25.95 0.32 5.82
N ARG A 11 25.40 1.51 6.06
CA ARG A 11 25.07 2.48 4.99
C ARG A 11 26.32 2.95 4.26
N PHE A 12 27.39 3.27 5.00
CA PHE A 12 28.68 3.67 4.41
C PHE A 12 29.27 2.59 3.49
N LEU A 13 29.25 1.31 3.90
CA LEU A 13 29.72 0.20 3.06
C LEU A 13 28.87 0.05 1.77
N GLN A 14 27.55 0.24 1.88
CA GLN A 14 26.65 0.17 0.73
C GLN A 14 26.91 1.31 -0.27
N ASP A 15 27.11 2.53 0.22
CA ASP A 15 27.36 3.70 -0.63
C ASP A 15 28.71 3.56 -1.40
N LEU A 16 29.64 2.77 -0.85
CA LEU A 16 30.91 2.40 -1.49
C LEU A 16 30.83 1.14 -2.37
N ASN A 17 29.64 0.57 -2.61
CA ASN A 17 29.43 -0.70 -3.33
C ASN A 17 30.19 -1.91 -2.75
N PHE A 18 30.59 -1.87 -1.48
CA PHE A 18 31.19 -3.03 -0.82
C PHE A 18 30.11 -4.05 -0.41
N PRO A 19 30.36 -5.37 -0.58
CA PRO A 19 29.42 -6.38 -0.13
C PRO A 19 29.29 -6.37 1.39
N LEU A 20 28.05 -6.31 1.89
CA LEU A 20 27.78 -6.39 3.31
C LEU A 20 28.17 -7.79 3.82
N PRO A 21 28.87 -7.92 4.97
CA PRO A 21 29.14 -9.24 5.55
C PRO A 21 27.84 -10.01 5.82
N ARG A 22 27.85 -11.32 5.58
CA ARG A 22 26.65 -12.18 5.60
C ARG A 22 25.82 -12.03 6.88
N ALA A 23 26.47 -11.93 8.03
CA ALA A 23 25.79 -11.76 9.32
C ALA A 23 24.93 -10.49 9.38
N PHE A 24 25.41 -9.38 8.80
CA PHE A 24 24.66 -8.13 8.71
C PHE A 24 23.51 -8.25 7.71
N GLN A 25 23.73 -8.90 6.57
CA GLN A 25 22.68 -9.14 5.58
C GLN A 25 21.52 -9.93 6.17
N THR A 26 21.81 -11.03 6.89
CA THR A 26 20.79 -11.83 7.58
C THR A 26 20.06 -11.02 8.66
N ALA A 27 20.77 -10.17 9.41
CA ALA A 27 20.13 -9.32 10.42
C ALA A 27 19.19 -8.28 9.79
N VAL A 28 19.60 -7.65 8.68
CA VAL A 28 18.77 -6.71 7.91
C VAL A 28 17.53 -7.42 7.37
N GLU A 29 17.70 -8.56 6.72
CA GLU A 29 16.62 -9.36 6.15
C GLU A 29 15.58 -9.76 7.20
N PHE A 30 16.03 -10.34 8.32
CA PHE A 30 15.15 -10.75 9.40
C PHE A 30 14.42 -9.56 10.02
N THR A 31 15.14 -8.47 10.31
CA THR A 31 14.56 -7.29 10.98
C THR A 31 13.50 -6.60 10.12
N LEU A 32 13.80 -6.36 8.84
CA LEU A 32 12.89 -5.67 7.93
C LEU A 32 11.63 -6.50 7.66
N ASN A 33 11.77 -7.80 7.39
CA ASN A 33 10.63 -8.68 7.16
C ASN A 33 9.79 -8.89 8.43
N ALA A 34 10.41 -8.98 9.62
CA ALA A 34 9.66 -9.07 10.88
C ALA A 34 8.89 -7.78 11.18
N ASN A 35 9.48 -6.61 10.90
CA ASN A 35 8.80 -5.33 11.06
C ASN A 35 7.65 -5.16 10.08
N LEU A 36 7.84 -5.54 8.81
CA LEU A 36 6.79 -5.46 7.80
C LEU A 36 5.58 -6.34 8.19
N ARG A 37 5.83 -7.58 8.63
CA ARG A 37 4.78 -8.47 9.16
C ARG A 37 4.00 -7.85 10.31
N ARG A 38 4.69 -7.28 11.31
CA ARG A 38 4.04 -6.62 12.45
C ARG A 38 3.19 -5.43 12.00
N THR A 39 3.69 -4.63 11.06
CA THR A 39 2.96 -3.48 10.52
C THR A 39 1.68 -3.92 9.81
N PHE A 40 1.72 -4.98 8.99
CA PHE A 40 0.52 -5.51 8.33
C PHE A 40 -0.43 -6.25 9.28
N ALA A 41 0.07 -6.85 10.36
CA ALA A 41 -0.75 -7.57 11.35
C ALA A 41 -1.43 -6.65 12.38
N ALA A 42 -1.09 -5.35 12.40
CA ALA A 42 -1.71 -4.39 13.30
C ALA A 42 -3.19 -4.20 12.96
N GLU A 43 -4.00 -3.86 13.96
CA GLU A 43 -5.44 -3.59 13.79
C GLU A 43 -5.69 -2.40 12.85
N GLU A 44 -4.81 -1.40 12.94
CA GLU A 44 -4.71 -0.25 12.05
C GLU A 44 -3.34 -0.27 11.37
N LEU A 45 -3.34 -0.26 10.03
CA LEU A 45 -2.12 -0.25 9.25
C LEU A 45 -1.53 1.16 9.22
N ASP A 46 -0.33 1.31 9.78
CA ASP A 46 0.51 2.48 9.56
C ASP A 46 1.11 2.42 8.15
N LEU A 47 0.42 3.08 7.20
CA LEU A 47 0.81 3.12 5.79
C LEU A 47 2.17 3.79 5.59
N ASP A 48 2.46 4.88 6.34
CA ASP A 48 3.74 5.60 6.25
C ASP A 48 4.90 4.66 6.64
N ARG A 49 4.71 3.89 7.71
CA ARG A 49 5.68 2.89 8.15
C ARG A 49 5.83 1.73 7.16
N ALA A 50 4.72 1.24 6.59
CA ALA A 50 4.76 0.16 5.61
C ALA A 50 5.53 0.59 4.34
N GLU A 51 5.26 1.79 3.83
CA GLU A 51 5.97 2.41 2.71
C GLU A 51 7.47 2.57 3.00
N ALA A 52 7.82 3.07 4.18
CA ALA A 52 9.21 3.22 4.60
C ALA A 52 9.94 1.87 4.64
N LEU A 53 9.32 0.83 5.20
CA LEU A 53 9.90 -0.51 5.27
C LEU A 53 10.09 -1.14 3.88
N LEU A 54 9.13 -1.00 2.97
CA LEU A 54 9.25 -1.49 1.60
C LEU A 54 10.36 -0.77 0.82
N LYS A 55 10.51 0.54 1.04
CA LYS A 55 11.62 1.32 0.47
C LYS A 55 12.98 0.86 1.02
N GLU A 56 13.07 0.54 2.30
CA GLU A 56 14.28 -0.02 2.90
C GLU A 56 14.60 -1.42 2.36
N LEU A 57 13.61 -2.32 2.27
CA LEU A 57 13.77 -3.65 1.68
C LEU A 57 14.33 -3.56 0.25
N LYS A 58 13.76 -2.68 -0.57
CA LYS A 58 14.26 -2.40 -1.93
C LYS A 58 15.69 -1.87 -1.93
N ARG A 59 16.00 -0.92 -1.05
CA ARG A 59 17.36 -0.36 -0.91
C ARG A 59 18.38 -1.43 -0.55
N TRP A 60 18.05 -2.30 0.41
CA TRP A 60 18.93 -3.37 0.87
C TRP A 60 18.92 -4.61 -0.05
N LYS A 61 18.17 -4.58 -1.15
CA LYS A 61 17.97 -5.72 -2.06
C LYS A 61 17.50 -6.98 -1.33
N VAL A 62 16.68 -6.78 -0.30
CA VAL A 62 16.06 -7.85 0.48
C VAL A 62 14.69 -8.15 -0.12
N THR A 63 14.41 -9.42 -0.34
CA THR A 63 13.09 -9.88 -0.78
C THR A 63 12.08 -9.83 0.36
N VAL A 64 10.87 -9.39 0.03
CA VAL A 64 9.72 -9.47 0.93
C VAL A 64 9.37 -10.95 1.17
N ASP A 65 9.25 -11.37 2.44
CA ASP A 65 8.74 -12.68 2.80
C ASP A 65 7.21 -12.71 2.66
N ALA A 66 6.76 -13.18 1.50
CA ALA A 66 5.34 -13.36 1.14
C ALA A 66 4.59 -14.28 2.11
N SER A 67 5.20 -15.41 2.45
CA SER A 67 4.60 -16.42 3.34
C SER A 67 4.32 -15.84 4.72
N GLY A 68 5.17 -14.91 5.16
CA GLY A 68 5.00 -14.17 6.40
C GLY A 68 3.83 -13.19 6.44
N LEU A 69 3.47 -12.59 5.31
CA LEU A 69 2.43 -11.56 5.23
C LEU A 69 1.02 -12.16 5.15
N GLY A 70 0.89 -13.37 4.58
CA GLY A 70 -0.38 -14.06 4.42
C GLY A 70 -1.45 -13.17 3.77
N TYR A 71 -2.63 -13.10 4.39
CA TYR A 71 -3.78 -12.34 3.91
C TYR A 71 -3.91 -10.93 4.50
N ALA A 72 -2.92 -10.47 5.28
CA ALA A 72 -3.04 -9.20 5.99
C ALA A 72 -3.22 -7.99 5.04
N PRO A 73 -2.45 -7.85 3.94
CA PRO A 73 -2.67 -6.76 2.98
C PRO A 73 -4.06 -6.81 2.32
N GLN A 74 -4.56 -8.01 1.98
CA GLN A 74 -5.89 -8.20 1.40
C GLN A 74 -6.99 -7.74 2.37
N ARG A 75 -6.96 -8.22 3.62
CA ARG A 75 -7.97 -7.86 4.64
C ARG A 75 -7.99 -6.36 4.92
N PHE A 76 -6.82 -5.72 4.92
CA PHE A 76 -6.72 -4.28 5.09
C PHE A 76 -7.40 -3.52 3.94
N LEU A 77 -7.13 -3.90 2.69
CA LEU A 77 -7.77 -3.28 1.53
C LEU A 77 -9.29 -3.47 1.56
N GLU A 78 -9.77 -4.68 1.83
CA GLU A 78 -11.21 -4.96 1.91
C GLU A 78 -11.89 -4.10 2.98
N ARG A 79 -11.34 -4.04 4.20
CA ARG A 79 -11.88 -3.21 5.30
C ARG A 79 -11.87 -1.72 4.95
N SER A 80 -10.78 -1.24 4.36
CA SER A 80 -10.64 0.17 3.98
C SER A 80 -11.66 0.56 2.92
N LEU A 81 -11.90 -0.34 1.95
CA LEU A 81 -12.85 -0.08 0.87
C LEU A 81 -14.30 -0.21 1.35
N GLU A 82 -14.60 -1.13 2.27
CA GLU A 82 -15.89 -1.18 2.97
C GLU A 82 -16.16 0.09 3.78
N HIS A 83 -15.14 0.66 4.41
CA HIS A 83 -15.30 1.90 5.16
C HIS A 83 -15.51 3.10 4.25
N PHE A 84 -14.75 3.17 3.14
CA PHE A 84 -14.95 4.15 2.09
C PHE A 84 -16.32 4.02 1.43
N SER A 85 -16.81 2.81 1.17
CA SER A 85 -18.12 2.63 0.51
C SER A 85 -19.29 3.14 1.35
N LYS A 86 -19.15 3.13 2.69
CA LYS A 86 -20.10 3.74 3.63
C LYS A 86 -19.97 5.26 3.70
N ASN A 87 -18.79 5.82 3.40
CA ASN A 87 -18.49 7.24 3.49
C ASN A 87 -17.79 7.74 2.21
N PRO A 88 -18.44 7.67 1.04
CA PRO A 88 -17.76 7.89 -0.22
C PRO A 88 -17.28 9.34 -0.41
N GLY A 89 -17.81 10.31 0.35
CA GLY A 89 -17.33 11.69 0.32
C GLY A 89 -15.99 11.93 1.04
N ASP A 90 -15.48 10.97 1.82
CA ASP A 90 -14.23 11.13 2.55
C ASP A 90 -13.01 10.92 1.61
N GLN A 91 -12.46 12.03 1.13
CA GLN A 91 -11.28 12.03 0.26
C GLN A 91 -10.02 11.47 0.95
N ARG A 92 -9.92 11.56 2.28
CA ARG A 92 -8.79 10.99 3.03
C ARG A 92 -8.81 9.47 2.93
N LEU A 93 -9.97 8.83 3.02
CA LEU A 93 -10.10 7.39 2.83
C LEU A 93 -9.73 6.95 1.41
N LEU A 94 -10.15 7.71 0.40
CA LEU A 94 -9.80 7.43 -0.98
C LEU A 94 -8.28 7.56 -1.23
N SER A 95 -7.65 8.57 -0.63
CA SER A 95 -6.19 8.73 -0.68
C SER A 95 -5.46 7.56 0.00
N GLN A 96 -5.91 7.16 1.20
CA GLN A 96 -5.35 6.01 1.92
C GLN A 96 -5.49 4.70 1.13
N LEU A 97 -6.63 4.48 0.48
CA LEU A 97 -6.87 3.32 -0.39
C LEU A 97 -5.91 3.28 -1.59
N ASN A 98 -5.71 4.41 -2.25
CA ASN A 98 -4.77 4.49 -3.38
C ASN A 98 -3.33 4.18 -2.94
N ARG A 99 -2.90 4.70 -1.79
CA ARG A 99 -1.58 4.40 -1.21
C ARG A 99 -1.45 2.93 -0.86
N ALA A 100 -2.45 2.35 -0.22
CA ALA A 100 -2.47 0.94 0.15
C ALA A 100 -2.43 0.01 -1.07
N MET A 101 -3.15 0.35 -2.14
CA MET A 101 -3.09 -0.39 -3.39
C MET A 101 -1.70 -0.36 -4.02
N ALA A 102 -1.02 0.78 -3.99
CA ALA A 102 0.36 0.88 -4.45
C ALA A 102 1.32 -0.02 -3.64
N LEU A 103 1.07 -0.18 -2.33
CA LEU A 103 1.83 -1.14 -1.52
C LEU A 103 1.57 -2.58 -1.92
N VAL A 104 0.33 -2.92 -2.23
CA VAL A 104 -0.03 -4.28 -2.65
C VAL A 104 0.57 -4.64 -4.00
N GLN A 105 0.68 -3.69 -4.92
CA GLN A 105 1.28 -3.92 -6.24
C GLN A 105 2.78 -4.25 -6.21
N VAL A 106 3.50 -3.87 -5.14
CA VAL A 106 4.94 -4.18 -5.00
C VAL A 106 5.20 -5.46 -4.22
N LEU A 107 4.15 -6.15 -3.75
CA LEU A 107 4.30 -7.44 -3.11
C LEU A 107 4.74 -8.51 -4.12
N PRO A 108 5.52 -9.51 -3.70
CA PRO A 108 6.00 -10.58 -4.57
C PRO A 108 4.92 -11.62 -4.91
N TYR A 109 3.65 -11.32 -4.64
CA TYR A 109 2.49 -12.15 -4.92
C TYR A 109 1.28 -11.25 -5.17
N THR A 110 0.28 -11.77 -5.89
CA THR A 110 -0.96 -11.07 -6.18
C THR A 110 -2.03 -11.48 -5.18
N PRO A 111 -2.51 -10.58 -4.29
CA PRO A 111 -3.63 -10.89 -3.41
C PRO A 111 -4.93 -11.08 -4.20
N ASN A 112 -5.88 -11.84 -3.64
CA ASN A 112 -7.22 -11.92 -4.20
C ASN A 112 -7.98 -10.63 -3.90
N LEU A 113 -8.31 -9.85 -4.92
CA LEU A 113 -8.99 -8.56 -4.78
C LEU A 113 -10.47 -8.59 -5.18
N TRP A 114 -11.07 -9.76 -5.40
CA TRP A 114 -12.43 -9.88 -5.95
C TRP A 114 -13.49 -9.11 -5.15
N LYS A 115 -13.45 -9.21 -3.82
CA LYS A 115 -14.36 -8.46 -2.96
C LYS A 115 -14.17 -6.95 -3.06
N ALA A 116 -12.92 -6.50 -3.16
CA ALA A 116 -12.60 -5.09 -3.36
C ALA A 116 -13.10 -4.59 -4.73
N GLN A 117 -12.91 -5.38 -5.78
CA GLN A 117 -13.41 -5.07 -7.13
C GLN A 117 -14.94 -4.93 -7.16
N ASN A 118 -15.67 -5.82 -6.47
CA ASN A 118 -17.13 -5.73 -6.37
C ASN A 118 -17.60 -4.45 -5.65
N LEU A 119 -16.99 -4.11 -4.52
CA LEU A 119 -17.31 -2.88 -3.78
C LEU A 119 -17.01 -1.62 -4.60
N TYR A 120 -15.90 -1.62 -5.35
CA TYR A 120 -15.57 -0.53 -6.26
C TYR A 120 -16.62 -0.41 -7.37
N PHE A 121 -17.06 -1.53 -7.96
CA PHE A 121 -18.09 -1.53 -9.00
C PHE A 121 -19.45 -0.99 -8.49
N GLU A 122 -19.81 -1.31 -7.25
CA GLU A 122 -21.00 -0.72 -6.62
C GLU A 122 -20.90 0.81 -6.49
N LEU A 123 -19.73 1.33 -6.12
CA LEU A 123 -19.49 2.78 -6.05
C LEU A 123 -19.48 3.43 -7.43
N LEU A 124 -18.92 2.74 -8.42
CA LEU A 124 -18.88 3.19 -9.81
C LEU A 124 -20.30 3.34 -10.38
N THR A 125 -21.23 2.47 -9.98
CA THR A 125 -22.62 2.51 -10.47
C THR A 125 -23.50 3.47 -9.66
N LYS A 126 -23.33 3.54 -8.34
CA LYS A 126 -24.25 4.30 -7.45
C LYS A 126 -23.79 5.72 -7.12
N VAL A 127 -22.48 5.97 -7.05
CA VAL A 127 -21.93 7.24 -6.53
C VAL A 127 -21.26 8.06 -7.64
N TYR A 128 -20.38 7.42 -8.40
CA TYR A 128 -19.55 8.07 -9.41
C TYR A 128 -20.32 8.96 -10.41
N PRO A 129 -21.52 8.58 -10.93
CA PRO A 129 -22.24 9.42 -11.88
C PRO A 129 -22.57 10.83 -11.34
N SER A 130 -22.97 10.92 -10.07
CA SER A 130 -23.29 12.21 -9.45
C SER A 130 -22.04 13.07 -9.19
N VAL A 131 -20.91 12.43 -8.83
CA VAL A 131 -19.64 13.13 -8.65
C VAL A 131 -19.09 13.62 -9.98
N LYS A 132 -19.17 12.80 -11.03
CA LYS A 132 -18.77 13.16 -12.40
C LYS A 132 -19.55 14.37 -12.91
N GLU A 133 -20.86 14.41 -12.71
CA GLU A 133 -21.68 15.57 -13.09
C GLU A 133 -21.25 16.85 -12.35
N ARG A 134 -20.99 16.75 -11.04
CA ARG A 134 -20.48 17.89 -10.26
C ARG A 134 -19.11 18.37 -10.76
N ALA A 135 -18.19 17.44 -11.03
CA ALA A 135 -16.86 17.76 -11.57
C ALA A 135 -16.96 18.50 -12.92
N GLN A 136 -17.84 18.05 -13.80
CA GLN A 136 -18.12 18.71 -15.09
C GLN A 136 -18.69 20.12 -14.95
N ARG A 137 -19.42 20.39 -13.87
CA ARG A 137 -19.94 21.73 -13.53
C ARG A 137 -18.90 22.63 -12.84
N GLY A 138 -17.66 22.18 -12.72
CA GLY A 138 -16.54 22.96 -12.19
C GLY A 138 -16.31 22.82 -10.68
N ASP A 139 -16.89 21.80 -10.03
CA ASP A 139 -16.64 21.52 -8.62
C ASP A 139 -15.23 20.93 -8.42
N PRO A 140 -14.30 21.64 -7.76
CA PRO A 140 -12.90 21.20 -7.61
C PRO A 140 -12.74 20.00 -6.67
N GLU A 141 -13.62 19.84 -5.68
CA GLU A 141 -13.59 18.70 -4.78
C GLU A 141 -14.06 17.45 -5.52
N ALA A 142 -15.13 17.57 -6.30
CA ALA A 142 -15.62 16.48 -7.15
C ALA A 142 -14.56 16.04 -8.18
N ALA A 143 -13.87 16.98 -8.83
CA ALA A 143 -12.80 16.67 -9.78
C ALA A 143 -11.58 16.00 -9.13
N THR A 144 -11.27 16.33 -7.88
CA THR A 144 -10.19 15.69 -7.13
C THR A 144 -10.58 14.28 -6.71
N TRP A 145 -11.81 14.11 -6.23
CA TRP A 145 -12.37 12.80 -5.92
C TRP A 145 -12.43 11.91 -7.15
N GLU A 146 -12.93 12.42 -8.29
CA GLU A 146 -13.05 11.69 -9.55
C GLU A 146 -11.70 11.11 -9.99
N ARG A 147 -10.64 11.94 -9.99
CA ARG A 147 -9.29 11.49 -10.33
C ARG A 147 -8.82 10.37 -9.40
N GLY A 148 -8.93 10.57 -8.08
CA GLY A 148 -8.53 9.56 -7.11
C GLY A 148 -9.32 8.25 -7.23
N PHE A 149 -10.61 8.35 -7.58
CA PHE A 149 -11.48 7.19 -7.76
C PHE A 149 -11.11 6.40 -9.02
N LEU A 150 -10.89 7.09 -10.14
CA LEU A 150 -10.42 6.46 -11.37
C LEU A 150 -9.04 5.83 -11.22
N ASP A 151 -8.14 6.47 -10.47
CA ASP A 151 -6.82 5.93 -10.15
C ASP A 151 -6.95 4.61 -9.38
N LEU A 152 -7.84 4.56 -8.39
CA LEU A 152 -8.13 3.34 -7.64
C LEU A 152 -8.68 2.23 -8.55
N GLY A 153 -9.60 2.56 -9.46
CA GLY A 153 -10.16 1.60 -10.44
C GLY A 153 -9.09 0.98 -11.34
N ARG A 154 -8.16 1.80 -11.84
CA ARG A 154 -7.02 1.30 -12.63
C ARG A 154 -6.12 0.39 -11.81
N GLN A 155 -5.84 0.72 -10.55
CA GLN A 155 -5.04 -0.13 -9.66
C GLN A 155 -5.72 -1.46 -9.32
N LEU A 156 -7.04 -1.50 -9.29
CA LEU A 156 -7.86 -2.70 -9.08
C LEU A 156 -8.08 -3.51 -10.37
N SER A 157 -7.56 -3.06 -11.51
CA SER A 157 -7.83 -3.63 -12.84
C SER A 157 -9.32 -3.73 -13.17
N VAL A 158 -10.13 -2.80 -12.66
CA VAL A 158 -11.56 -2.70 -13.01
C VAL A 158 -11.70 -1.74 -14.20
N ARG A 159 -12.33 -2.20 -15.28
CA ARG A 159 -12.65 -1.34 -16.42
C ARG A 159 -13.67 -0.28 -15.98
N VAL A 160 -13.33 0.98 -16.25
CA VAL A 160 -14.23 2.11 -16.12
C VAL A 160 -14.47 2.60 -17.54
N ASP A 161 -15.62 2.22 -18.11
CA ASP A 161 -16.06 2.67 -19.44
C ASP A 161 -16.95 3.92 -19.32
#